data_AF-A0AAV2F1P0-F1
#
_entry.id   AF-A0AAV2F1P0-F1
#
_cell.length_a   1.000
_cell.length_b   1.000
_cell.length_c   1.000
_cell.angle_alpha   90.00
_cell.angle_beta   90.00
_cell.angle_gamma   90.00
#
_symmetry.space_group_name_H-M   'P 1'
#
loop_
_entity.id
_entity.type
_entity.pdbx_description
1 polymer ?
#
loop_
_entity_poly.entity_id
_entity_poly.type
_entity_poly.pdbx_seq_one_letter_code
_entity_poly.pdbx_strand_id
1 'polypeptide(L)'
;MSTYLVERAILAPHNDTVAAINNYVLGLFPGEEVSYFSSDSLEIDAKNQHVEEGDYTVEFLNSLKIGNFPEHELKLKLGCPVILLRNLDQSTGLCNGTRMIVKRLGKWFIEVQILDRDTCW
;
A
#
# COMPACT_ATOMS: atom_id res chain seq x y z
N MET A 1 4.65 -0.16 -22.19
CA MET A 1 3.54 0.25 -21.31
C MET A 1 4.15 0.86 -20.06
N SER A 2 3.91 2.11 -19.65
CA SER A 2 3.07 3.17 -20.19
C SER A 2 3.45 4.49 -19.49
N THR A 3 4.07 5.45 -20.18
CA THR A 3 4.15 6.84 -19.69
C THR A 3 2.75 7.43 -19.43
N TYR A 4 1.74 6.92 -20.13
CA TYR A 4 0.34 7.32 -19.99
C TYR A 4 -0.21 7.27 -18.55
N LEU A 5 0.01 6.18 -17.82
CA LEU A 5 -0.49 6.01 -16.44
C LEU A 5 0.41 6.71 -15.40
N VAL A 6 1.66 7.01 -15.75
CA VAL A 6 2.62 7.71 -14.89
C VAL A 6 2.26 9.18 -14.74
N GLU A 7 1.70 9.78 -15.78
CA GLU A 7 1.42 11.23 -15.83
C GLU A 7 0.04 11.62 -15.29
N ARG A 8 -0.79 10.64 -14.97
CA ARG A 8 -2.20 10.87 -14.64
C ARG A 8 -2.52 10.31 -13.25
N ALA A 9 -3.52 10.90 -12.62
CA ALA A 9 -4.11 10.42 -11.39
C ALA A 9 -5.63 10.50 -11.53
N ILE A 10 -6.33 9.53 -10.93
CA ILE A 10 -7.77 9.55 -10.78
C ILE A 10 -8.04 9.95 -9.33
N LEU A 11 -8.81 11.01 -9.13
CA LEU A 11 -9.21 11.50 -7.82
C LEU A 11 -10.68 11.19 -7.60
N ALA A 12 -11.00 10.66 -6.42
CA ALA A 12 -12.37 10.39 -6.00
C ALA A 12 -12.57 10.88 -4.55
N PRO A 13 -13.79 11.30 -4.18
CA PRO A 13 -14.06 11.87 -2.86
C PRO A 13 -14.06 10.85 -1.71
N HIS A 14 -14.21 9.56 -2.01
CA HIS A 14 -14.30 8.49 -1.02
C HIS A 14 -13.25 7.39 -1.24
N ASN A 15 -12.63 6.94 -0.16
CA ASN A 15 -11.59 5.90 -0.19
C ASN A 15 -12.10 4.57 -0.77
N ASP A 16 -13.34 4.17 -0.48
CA ASP A 16 -13.91 2.95 -1.05
C ASP A 16 -14.05 3.02 -2.57
N THR A 17 -14.36 4.21 -3.11
CA THR A 17 -14.38 4.45 -4.57
C THR A 17 -12.96 4.38 -5.15
N VAL A 18 -11.97 4.97 -4.48
CA VAL A 18 -10.56 4.86 -4.87
C VAL A 18 -10.11 3.39 -4.87
N ALA A 19 -10.45 2.62 -3.83
CA ALA A 19 -10.10 1.21 -3.72
C ALA A 19 -10.73 0.37 -4.86
N ALA A 20 -12.02 0.59 -5.16
CA ALA A 20 -12.70 -0.09 -6.26
C ALA A 20 -12.04 0.21 -7.62
N ILE A 21 -11.70 1.48 -7.88
CA ILE A 21 -11.02 1.89 -9.13
C ILE A 21 -9.61 1.29 -9.18
N ASN A 22 -8.84 1.35 -8.09
CA ASN A 22 -7.49 0.80 -8.03
C ASN A 22 -7.49 -0.72 -8.30
N ASN A 23 -8.42 -1.46 -7.68
CA ASN A 23 -8.57 -2.90 -7.90
C ASN A 23 -8.97 -3.22 -9.34
N TYR A 24 -9.91 -2.47 -9.91
CA TYR A 24 -10.30 -2.63 -11.31
C TYR A 24 -9.12 -2.39 -12.25
N VAL A 25 -8.40 -1.28 -12.08
CA VAL A 25 -7.26 -0.90 -12.90
C VAL A 25 -6.11 -1.90 -12.75
N LEU A 26 -5.83 -2.38 -11.53
CA LEU A 26 -4.84 -3.45 -11.30
C LEU A 26 -5.22 -4.74 -12.04
N GLY A 27 -6.51 -5.08 -12.09
CA GLY A 27 -7.03 -6.20 -12.87
C GLY A 27 -6.72 -6.11 -14.36
N LEU A 28 -6.62 -4.88 -14.91
CA LEU A 28 -6.28 -4.64 -16.31
C LEU A 28 -4.77 -4.79 -16.61
N PHE A 29 -3.90 -4.75 -15.60
CA PHE A 29 -2.46 -4.95 -15.82
C PHE A 29 -2.19 -6.41 -16.20
N PRO A 30 -1.36 -6.65 -17.24
CA PRO A 30 -0.95 -8.00 -17.61
C PRO A 30 -0.04 -8.60 -16.55
N GLY A 31 0.04 -9.94 -16.53
CA GLY A 31 0.89 -10.69 -15.61
C GLY A 31 0.18 -11.18 -14.36
N GLU A 32 0.92 -11.96 -13.58
CA GLU A 32 0.45 -12.58 -12.35
C GLU A 32 0.33 -11.54 -11.21
N GLU A 33 -0.75 -11.64 -10.46
CA GLU A 33 -0.97 -10.88 -9.23
C GLU A 33 -0.22 -11.53 -8.07
N VAL A 34 0.48 -10.73 -7.29
CA VAL A 34 1.14 -11.16 -6.05
C VAL A 34 0.50 -10.45 -4.88
N SER A 35 0.03 -11.23 -3.90
CA SER A 35 -0.50 -10.72 -2.63
C SER A 35 0.57 -10.75 -1.54
N TYR A 36 0.71 -9.63 -0.82
CA TYR A 36 1.46 -9.51 0.42
C TYR A 36 0.49 -9.28 1.57
N PHE A 37 0.64 -10.03 2.65
CA PHE A 37 -0.24 -9.94 3.82
C PHE A 37 0.50 -9.25 4.97
N SER A 38 -0.18 -8.36 5.70
CA SER A 38 0.34 -7.79 6.93
C SER A 38 0.46 -8.85 8.03
N SER A 39 1.33 -8.57 9.00
CA SER A 39 1.50 -9.37 10.22
C SER A 39 1.16 -8.46 11.39
N ASP A 40 -0.12 -8.43 11.76
CA ASP A 40 -0.62 -7.54 12.79
C ASP A 40 -0.74 -8.26 14.13
N SER A 41 -0.32 -7.58 15.21
CA SER A 41 -0.48 -8.04 16.58
C SER A 41 -0.86 -6.88 17.47
N LEU A 42 -1.53 -7.18 18.58
CA LEU A 42 -1.87 -6.20 19.58
C LEU A 42 -0.76 -6.09 20.62
N GLU A 43 -0.44 -4.86 20.99
CA GLU A 43 0.35 -4.57 22.17
C GLU A 43 -0.60 -4.12 23.28
N ILE A 44 -0.73 -4.93 24.33
CA ILE A 44 -1.57 -4.62 25.48
C ILE A 44 -0.74 -3.73 26.43
N ASP A 45 -1.11 -2.46 26.54
CA ASP A 45 -0.52 -1.57 27.55
C ASP A 45 -0.88 -2.10 28.94
N ALA A 46 0.11 -2.28 29.81
CA ALA A 46 -0.07 -2.73 31.20
C ALA A 46 -1.04 -1.85 32.02
N LYS A 47 -1.31 -0.62 31.57
CA LYS A 47 -2.32 0.28 32.17
C LYS A 47 -3.75 -0.07 31.77
N ASN A 48 -3.96 -0.76 30.65
CA ASN A 48 -5.25 -1.18 30.15
C ASN A 48 -5.54 -2.62 30.59
N GLN A 49 -5.79 -2.80 31.89
CA GLN A 49 -6.10 -4.09 32.54
C GLN A 49 -7.40 -4.75 32.06
N HIS A 50 -8.08 -4.18 31.07
CA HIS A 50 -9.37 -4.64 30.55
C HIS A 50 -9.27 -5.33 29.18
N VAL A 51 -8.06 -5.45 28.61
CA VAL A 51 -7.86 -6.16 27.33
C VAL A 51 -7.03 -7.41 27.62
N GLU A 52 -7.60 -8.58 27.36
CA GLU A 52 -6.93 -9.88 27.47
C GLU A 52 -6.42 -10.37 26.11
N GLU A 53 -5.37 -11.20 26.12
CA GLU A 53 -4.91 -11.95 24.96
C GLU A 53 -6.01 -12.92 24.50
N GLY A 54 -6.87 -12.46 23.59
CA GLY A 54 -8.01 -13.24 23.07
C GLY A 54 -9.25 -12.41 22.76
N ASP A 55 -9.32 -11.16 23.25
CA ASP A 55 -10.46 -10.27 23.00
C ASP A 55 -10.62 -9.87 21.53
N TYR A 56 -9.54 -9.99 20.75
CA TYR A 56 -9.52 -9.65 19.34
C TYR A 56 -8.94 -10.81 18.54
N THR A 57 -9.72 -11.30 17.59
CA THR A 57 -9.26 -12.35 16.69
C THR A 57 -8.39 -11.77 15.58
N VAL A 58 -7.56 -12.61 14.96
CA VAL A 58 -6.72 -12.20 13.82
C VAL A 58 -7.60 -11.73 12.65
N GLU A 59 -8.78 -12.35 12.45
CA GLU A 59 -9.74 -11.93 11.44
C GLU A 59 -10.28 -10.52 11.70
N PHE A 60 -10.53 -10.18 12.97
CA PHE A 60 -10.90 -8.82 13.35
C PHE A 60 -9.78 -7.83 13.00
N LEU A 61 -8.53 -8.14 13.39
CA LEU A 61 -7.38 -7.28 13.09
C LEU A 61 -7.21 -7.07 11.58
N ASN A 62 -7.29 -8.16 10.80
CA ASN A 62 -7.17 -8.13 9.34
C ASN A 62 -8.31 -7.35 8.65
N SER A 63 -9.44 -7.16 9.33
CA SER A 63 -10.59 -6.39 8.82
C SER A 63 -10.50 -4.88 9.09
N LEU A 64 -9.54 -4.44 9.92
CA LEU A 64 -9.42 -3.05 10.30
C LEU A 64 -9.02 -2.16 9.11
N LYS A 65 -9.84 -1.15 8.84
CA LYS A 65 -9.57 -0.10 7.85
C LYS A 65 -9.22 1.20 8.55
N ILE A 66 -7.95 1.35 8.92
CA ILE A 66 -7.45 2.52 9.64
C ILE A 66 -6.89 3.53 8.63
N GLY A 67 -7.32 4.79 8.74
CA GLY A 67 -6.79 5.87 7.90
C GLY A 67 -5.26 5.96 8.00
N ASN A 68 -4.59 6.12 6.86
CA ASN A 68 -3.12 6.15 6.72
C ASN A 68 -2.38 4.82 6.99
N PHE A 69 -3.09 3.70 7.17
CA PHE A 69 -2.49 2.37 7.17
C PHE A 69 -2.90 1.62 5.90
N PRO A 70 -1.98 0.82 5.31
CA PRO A 70 -2.35 -0.09 4.24
C PRO A 70 -3.35 -1.13 4.76
N GLU A 71 -4.22 -1.62 3.87
CA GLU A 71 -5.08 -2.76 4.17
C GLU A 71 -4.24 -4.03 4.41
N HIS A 72 -4.83 -5.02 5.07
CA HIS A 72 -4.15 -6.29 5.39
C HIS A 72 -3.56 -6.97 4.15
N GLU A 73 -4.25 -6.90 3.01
CA GLU A 73 -3.79 -7.48 1.75
C GLU A 73 -3.33 -6.40 0.77
N LEU A 74 -2.07 -6.47 0.35
CA LEU A 74 -1.49 -5.64 -0.70
C LEU A 74 -1.29 -6.45 -1.98
N LYS A 75 -2.11 -6.16 -2.99
CA LYS A 75 -2.05 -6.80 -4.32
C LYS A 75 -1.22 -5.98 -5.28
N LEU A 76 -0.26 -6.62 -5.95
CA LEU A 76 0.65 -5.95 -6.90
C LEU A 76 0.84 -6.77 -8.18
N LYS A 77 1.16 -6.08 -9.26
CA LYS A 77 1.57 -6.66 -10.55
C LYS A 77 2.79 -5.95 -11.11
N LEU A 78 3.57 -6.63 -11.94
CA LEU A 78 4.70 -5.99 -12.62
C LEU A 78 4.24 -4.83 -13.49
N GLY A 79 4.93 -3.69 -13.38
CA GLY A 79 4.63 -2.49 -14.15
C GLY A 79 3.49 -1.63 -13.60
N CYS A 80 2.80 -2.02 -12.52
CA CYS A 80 1.77 -1.18 -11.93
C CYS A 80 2.38 0.03 -11.21
N PRO A 81 1.73 1.20 -11.28
CA PRO A 81 2.12 2.36 -10.50
C PRO A 81 1.71 2.19 -9.03
N VAL A 82 2.56 2.65 -8.11
CA VAL A 82 2.33 2.63 -6.66
C VAL A 82 2.74 3.97 -6.05
N ILE A 83 2.21 4.28 -4.87
CA ILE A 83 2.55 5.48 -4.08
C ILE A 83 3.05 5.04 -2.71
N LEU A 84 4.14 5.64 -2.25
CA LEU A 84 4.66 5.38 -0.91
C LEU A 84 3.80 6.08 0.14
N LEU A 85 3.40 5.37 1.20
CA LEU A 85 2.55 5.91 2.28
C LEU A 85 3.33 6.39 3.52
N ARG A 86 4.64 6.13 3.57
CA ARG A 86 5.49 6.46 4.73
C ARG A 86 6.83 7.05 4.30
N ASN A 87 7.45 7.81 5.19
CA ASN A 87 8.81 8.28 4.98
C ASN A 87 9.80 7.15 5.29
N LEU A 88 10.54 6.69 4.29
CA LEU A 88 11.60 5.69 4.44
C LEU A 88 12.97 6.36 4.43
N ASP A 89 13.21 7.23 3.45
CA ASP A 89 14.43 8.02 3.33
C ASP A 89 14.12 9.28 2.52
N GLN A 90 13.88 10.37 3.23
CA GLN A 90 13.55 11.65 2.61
C GLN A 90 14.72 12.24 1.82
N SER A 91 15.97 11.91 2.20
CA SER A 91 17.15 12.44 1.52
C SER A 91 17.32 11.90 0.10
N THR A 92 16.77 10.71 -0.16
CA THR A 92 16.77 10.06 -1.48
C THR A 92 15.41 10.13 -2.19
N GLY A 93 14.45 10.89 -1.65
CA GLY A 93 13.13 11.07 -2.26
C GLY A 93 12.14 9.93 -1.97
N LEU A 94 12.43 9.04 -1.02
CA LEU A 94 11.53 7.98 -0.56
C LEU A 94 10.66 8.50 0.60
N CYS A 95 9.79 9.46 0.29
CA CYS A 95 8.84 10.05 1.22
C CYS A 95 7.39 9.67 0.91
N ASN A 96 6.49 9.96 1.85
CA ASN A 96 5.07 9.81 1.59
C ASN A 96 4.66 10.61 0.34
N GLY A 97 3.88 10.01 -0.55
CA GLY A 97 3.46 10.60 -1.82
C GLY A 97 4.37 10.28 -3.01
N THR A 98 5.58 9.72 -2.80
CA THR A 98 6.47 9.36 -3.92
C THR A 98 5.83 8.31 -4.81
N ARG A 99 5.69 8.64 -6.10
CA ARG A 99 5.12 7.77 -7.13
C ARG A 99 6.21 6.89 -7.73
N MET A 100 5.91 5.60 -7.91
CA MET A 100 6.89 4.62 -8.37
C MET A 100 6.24 3.57 -9.28
N ILE A 101 7.04 2.82 -10.04
CA ILE A 101 6.61 1.64 -10.83
C ILE A 101 7.23 0.38 -10.24
N VAL A 102 6.42 -0.66 -10.07
CA VAL A 102 6.90 -2.00 -9.70
C VAL A 102 7.73 -2.63 -10.82
N LYS A 103 8.96 -3.04 -10.51
CA LYS A 103 9.91 -3.69 -11.43
C LYS A 103 10.11 -5.17 -11.15
N ARG A 104 10.15 -5.55 -9.88
CA ARG A 104 10.29 -6.94 -9.44
C ARG A 104 9.50 -7.17 -8.16
N LEU A 105 8.90 -8.35 -8.07
CA LEU A 105 8.14 -8.82 -6.90
C LEU A 105 8.83 -10.08 -6.39
N GLY A 106 9.43 -9.99 -5.21
CA GLY A 106 10.02 -11.12 -4.51
C GLY A 106 9.23 -11.43 -3.24
N LYS A 107 9.51 -12.59 -2.62
CA LYS A 107 8.84 -13.00 -1.37
C LYS A 107 8.96 -11.98 -0.24
N TRP A 108 10.12 -11.32 -0.14
CA TRP A 108 10.48 -10.41 0.95
C TRP A 108 10.90 -9.01 0.49
N PHE A 109 10.74 -8.71 -0.80
CA PHE A 109 11.11 -7.40 -1.33
C PHE A 109 10.23 -7.02 -2.51
N ILE A 110 10.06 -5.72 -2.70
CA ILE A 110 9.44 -5.12 -3.87
C ILE A 110 10.48 -4.16 -4.43
N GLU A 111 10.90 -4.39 -5.67
CA GLU A 111 11.75 -3.45 -6.37
C GLU A 111 10.90 -2.46 -7.15
N VAL A 112 11.21 -1.19 -6.99
CA VAL A 112 10.49 -0.09 -7.60
C VAL A 112 11.44 0.89 -8.29
N GLN A 113 10.94 1.57 -9.32
CA GLN A 113 11.61 2.70 -9.94
C GLN A 113 10.81 3.96 -9.64
N ILE A 114 11.47 4.99 -9.09
CA ILE A 114 10.86 6.30 -8.86
C ILE A 114 10.46 6.94 -10.20
N LEU A 115 9.24 7.47 -10.22
CA LEU A 115 8.72 8.23 -11.35
C LEU A 115 9.06 9.70 -11.12
N ASP A 116 10.26 10.09 -11.54
CA ASP A 116 10.77 11.44 -11.35
C ASP A 116 9.90 12.48 -12.06
N ARG A 117 9.38 13.43 -11.28
CA ARG A 117 9.06 14.81 -11.68
C ARG A 117 9.20 15.68 -10.44
N ASP A 118 10.37 16.29 -10.31
CA ASP A 118 10.61 17.49 -9.51
C ASP A 118 10.07 17.45 -8.08
N THR A 119 11.01 17.22 -7.15
CA THR A 119 11.01 17.69 -5.76
C THR A 119 9.95 17.11 -4.81
N CYS A 120 10.46 16.47 -3.75
CA CYS A 120 9.82 16.46 -2.44
C CYS A 120 9.29 17.85 -2.10
N TRP A 121 8.02 17.95 -1.72
CA TRP A 121 7.50 19.12 -1.00
C TRP A 121 7.76 18.95 0.49
#